data_AF-A0A838MX04-F1
#
_entry.id   AF-A0A838MX04-F1
#
_cell.length_a   1.000
_cell.length_b   1.000
_cell.length_c   1.000
_cell.angle_alpha   90.00
_cell.angle_beta   90.00
_cell.angle_gamma   90.00
#
_symmetry.space_group_name_H-M   'P 1'
#
loop_
_entity.id
_entity.type
_entity.pdbx_description
1 polymer ?
#
loop_
_entity_poly.entity_id
_entity_poly.type
_entity_poly.pdbx_seq_one_letter_code
_entity_poly.pdbx_strand_id
1 'polypeptide(L)'
;MAEGLAKAHAHGIIHRDLKPENLIISRDGYAKILDFGLAKLVERRERALVADSAEKTRLLVKTQPGTIMGTVNYMSPEQLLGRRVDLRSDVFSFGVVLYEMFAGRRPFASENRIDTMHAILHEEPPPAHAIKSDLPLVLERILAKALAKTPKERYQKIKELAAELKALKRDMELGRAAPAPAKPRLVLRHATTPARARRIDYEQELNESQYKAVMTADGPLLIVAGAGTGKTRTLVYRMARLVETGVRPESALLLTFTRRAAASMLARAAALADERCQRVSGGTFHSTAHSVLRKFPELAGVGRNFTVLDGSDTEDLIDLLRRQMRLTKDRRFPRKRTICAIFSMIVNKVIPLEEALDQFYPQFTDERATLAELFNAFEEFKRSHHMLTYDDLLLRLREALEGSAELCQRLSEQYRYIMVDEYQDTNKLQAQIVRLMTATHDNVAVVGDECQSIYSFRGASFKNMLEFPELFPNAQIIKLEENFRSAQPILDVAN
;
A
#
# COMPACT_ATOMS: atom_id res chain seq x y z
N MET A 1 6.41 8.91 -29.93
CA MET A 1 6.88 7.97 -28.87
C MET A 1 7.49 6.72 -29.47
N ALA A 2 6.73 5.89 -30.20
CA ALA A 2 7.23 4.63 -30.79
C ALA A 2 8.50 4.80 -31.67
N GLU A 3 8.59 5.87 -32.46
CA GLU A 3 9.80 6.18 -33.26
C GLU A 3 11.03 6.52 -32.39
N GLY A 4 10.83 7.19 -31.25
CA GLY A 4 11.90 7.48 -30.29
C GLY A 4 12.43 6.19 -29.64
N LEU A 5 11.53 5.28 -29.28
CA LEU A 5 11.89 3.97 -28.75
C LEU A 5 12.58 3.10 -29.82
N ALA A 6 12.15 3.19 -31.09
CA ALA A 6 12.81 2.52 -32.22
C ALA A 6 14.26 2.98 -32.39
N LYS A 7 14.54 4.28 -32.21
CA LYS A 7 15.90 4.83 -32.29
C LYS A 7 16.79 4.30 -31.17
N ALA A 8 16.27 4.18 -29.94
CA ALA A 8 17.01 3.58 -28.82
C ALA A 8 17.30 2.09 -29.06
N HIS A 9 16.29 1.34 -29.51
CA HIS A 9 16.43 -0.09 -29.83
C HIS A 9 17.45 -0.36 -30.94
N ALA A 10 17.55 0.52 -31.93
CA ALA A 10 18.57 0.43 -33.00
C ALA A 10 20.01 0.53 -32.48
N HIS A 11 20.21 1.14 -31.30
CA HIS A 11 21.51 1.23 -30.62
C HIS A 11 21.67 0.14 -29.54
N GLY A 12 20.79 -0.87 -29.50
CA GLY A 12 20.82 -1.96 -28.53
C GLY A 12 20.38 -1.55 -27.12
N ILE A 13 19.81 -0.36 -26.94
CA ILE A 13 19.39 0.15 -25.63
C ILE A 13 17.96 -0.32 -25.34
N ILE A 14 17.77 -1.03 -24.22
CA ILE A 14 16.47 -1.43 -23.68
C ILE A 14 16.10 -0.47 -22.54
N HIS A 15 14.89 0.07 -22.52
CA HIS A 15 14.47 1.04 -21.51
C HIS A 15 14.16 0.41 -20.15
N ARG A 16 13.44 -0.72 -20.14
CA ARG A 16 13.09 -1.52 -18.94
C ARG A 16 12.18 -0.87 -17.89
N ASP A 17 11.79 0.39 -18.05
CA ASP A 17 10.90 1.11 -17.12
C ASP A 17 10.01 2.11 -17.89
N LEU A 18 9.37 1.65 -18.96
CA LEU A 18 8.54 2.53 -19.78
C LEU A 18 7.18 2.73 -19.12
N LYS A 19 6.91 3.96 -18.69
CA LYS A 19 5.69 4.38 -17.98
C LYS A 19 5.38 5.85 -18.25
N PRO A 20 4.15 6.33 -18.02
CA PRO A 20 3.78 7.73 -18.32
C PRO A 20 4.70 8.76 -17.67
N GLU A 21 5.20 8.49 -16.47
CA GLU A 21 6.10 9.40 -15.75
C GLU A 21 7.45 9.61 -16.47
N ASN A 22 7.87 8.63 -17.28
CA ASN A 22 9.12 8.66 -18.05
C ASN A 22 8.89 9.14 -19.51
N LEU A 23 7.68 9.63 -19.83
CA LEU A 23 7.29 10.10 -21.15
C LEU A 23 6.83 11.56 -21.08
N ILE A 24 7.61 12.47 -21.65
CA ILE A 24 7.26 13.89 -21.72
C ILE A 24 6.79 14.25 -23.12
N ILE A 25 5.68 14.98 -23.23
CA ILE A 25 5.24 15.61 -24.48
C ILE A 25 5.65 17.09 -24.43
N SER A 26 6.53 17.51 -25.34
CA SER A 26 6.90 18.92 -25.50
C SER A 26 5.71 19.73 -26.00
N ARG A 27 5.71 21.04 -25.74
CA ARG A 27 4.69 21.99 -26.25
C ARG A 27 4.59 21.98 -27.78
N ASP A 28 5.68 21.61 -28.46
CA ASP A 28 5.75 21.50 -29.93
C ASP A 28 5.27 20.12 -30.46
N GLY A 29 4.65 19.29 -29.61
CA GLY A 29 4.07 18.00 -29.99
C GLY A 29 5.07 16.83 -30.07
N TYR A 30 6.36 17.05 -29.81
CA TYR A 30 7.37 15.99 -29.78
C TYR A 30 7.39 15.26 -28.43
N ALA A 31 7.34 13.92 -28.47
CA ALA A 31 7.50 13.10 -27.28
C ALA A 31 8.98 12.79 -26.99
N LYS A 32 9.45 13.12 -25.79
CA LYS A 32 10.76 12.77 -25.23
C LYS A 32 10.60 11.58 -24.28
N ILE A 33 11.55 10.65 -24.36
CA ILE A 33 11.63 9.48 -23.48
C ILE A 33 12.78 9.75 -22.49
N LEU A 34 12.49 9.70 -21.20
CA LEU A 34 13.42 10.01 -20.11
C LEU A 34 13.76 8.76 -19.30
N ASP A 35 14.78 8.86 -18.44
CA ASP A 35 15.09 7.85 -17.43
C ASP A 35 15.20 6.43 -17.98
N PHE A 36 16.10 6.23 -18.96
CA PHE A 36 16.55 4.89 -19.37
C PHE A 36 17.12 4.16 -18.14
N GLY A 37 16.26 3.38 -17.47
CA GLY A 37 16.47 2.93 -16.10
C GLY A 37 17.79 2.19 -15.92
N LEU A 38 18.68 2.72 -15.06
CA LEU A 38 19.82 2.03 -14.44
C LEU A 38 20.69 1.14 -15.35
N ALA A 39 20.74 1.42 -16.66
CA ALA A 39 21.31 0.54 -17.68
C ALA A 39 22.85 0.38 -17.62
N LYS A 40 23.54 0.86 -16.57
CA LYS A 40 25.00 0.76 -16.42
C LYS A 40 25.49 0.09 -15.14
N LEU A 41 24.66 -0.11 -14.12
CA LEU A 41 25.13 -0.69 -12.84
C LEU A 41 24.97 -2.21 -12.74
N VAL A 42 24.04 -2.81 -13.51
CA VAL A 42 23.75 -4.25 -13.45
C VAL A 42 24.76 -5.08 -14.27
N GLU A 43 25.15 -4.63 -15.47
CA GLU A 43 26.15 -5.35 -16.29
C GLU A 43 27.54 -5.40 -15.64
N ARG A 44 27.90 -4.37 -14.86
CA ARG A 44 29.17 -4.36 -14.10
C ARG A 44 29.15 -5.38 -12.96
N ARG A 45 27.96 -5.66 -12.42
CA ARG A 45 27.71 -6.70 -11.40
C ARG A 45 27.74 -8.10 -12.01
N GLU A 46 27.18 -8.27 -13.22
CA GLU A 46 27.19 -9.56 -13.94
C GLU A 46 28.61 -9.96 -14.36
N ARG A 47 29.45 -9.06 -14.89
CA ARG A 47 30.85 -9.40 -15.22
C ARG A 47 31.68 -9.78 -14.00
N ALA A 48 31.38 -9.24 -12.82
CA ALA A 48 32.05 -9.61 -11.58
C ALA A 48 31.57 -10.96 -11.02
N LEU A 49 30.36 -11.40 -11.36
CA LEU A 49 29.76 -12.67 -10.92
C LEU A 49 30.11 -13.85 -11.83
N VAL A 50 30.55 -13.61 -13.08
CA VAL A 50 30.91 -14.66 -14.05
C VAL A 50 32.32 -15.21 -13.83
N ALA A 51 33.16 -14.54 -13.02
CA ALA A 51 34.53 -14.98 -12.75
C ALA A 51 34.67 -16.10 -11.70
N ASP A 52 33.56 -16.52 -11.06
CA ASP A 52 33.61 -17.50 -9.98
C ASP A 52 32.44 -18.51 -10.11
N SER A 53 32.53 -19.37 -11.12
CA SER A 53 31.53 -20.40 -11.39
C SER A 53 32.10 -21.80 -11.15
N ALA A 54 31.52 -22.52 -10.18
CA ALA A 54 31.28 -23.96 -10.29
C ALA A 54 30.26 -24.53 -9.30
N GLU A 55 29.90 -23.85 -8.19
CA GLU A 55 29.17 -24.56 -7.10
C GLU A 55 27.96 -23.85 -6.45
N LYS A 56 27.37 -22.82 -7.07
CA LYS A 56 26.26 -22.06 -6.43
C LYS A 56 24.92 -22.00 -7.19
N THR A 57 24.62 -22.98 -8.04
CA THR A 57 23.34 -23.03 -8.79
C THR A 57 22.16 -23.62 -8.00
N ARG A 58 22.20 -23.66 -6.66
CA ARG A 58 21.10 -24.21 -5.82
C ARG A 58 20.59 -23.33 -4.67
N LEU A 59 20.94 -22.04 -4.63
CA LEU A 59 20.66 -21.22 -3.44
C LEU A 59 20.12 -19.81 -3.75
N LEU A 60 19.08 -19.70 -4.59
CA LEU A 60 18.38 -18.43 -4.85
C LEU A 60 16.86 -18.58 -5.05
N VAL A 61 16.17 -19.33 -4.19
CA VAL A 61 14.75 -19.08 -3.87
C VAL A 61 14.51 -19.49 -2.40
N LYS A 62 14.88 -18.61 -1.46
CA LYS A 62 14.21 -18.55 -0.17
C LYS A 62 13.55 -17.18 -0.09
N THR A 63 12.29 -17.18 -0.53
CA THR A 63 11.37 -16.05 -0.43
C THR A 63 11.16 -15.66 1.02
N GLN A 64 11.50 -14.43 1.40
CA GLN A 64 10.67 -13.70 2.35
C GLN A 64 9.41 -13.24 1.60
N PRO A 65 8.20 -13.42 2.14
CA PRO A 65 6.99 -12.92 1.49
C PRO A 65 6.99 -11.38 1.49
N GLY A 66 6.92 -10.77 0.31
CA GLY A 66 6.26 -9.46 0.17
C GLY A 66 7.07 -8.23 -0.23
N THR A 67 8.37 -8.28 -0.47
CA THR A 67 9.13 -7.10 -0.94
C THR A 67 9.66 -7.27 -2.35
N ILE A 68 8.86 -6.84 -3.32
CA ILE A 68 9.34 -6.41 -4.65
C ILE A 68 8.86 -4.97 -4.80
N MET A 69 9.76 -4.00 -4.69
CA MET A 69 9.48 -2.57 -4.89
C MET A 69 9.59 -2.21 -6.39
N GLY A 70 8.64 -1.43 -6.93
CA GLY A 70 8.65 -0.95 -8.33
C GLY A 70 7.28 -1.04 -9.04
N THR A 71 7.05 -0.16 -10.03
CA THR A 71 5.79 0.03 -10.77
C THR A 71 5.40 -1.19 -11.64
N VAL A 72 4.81 -2.22 -11.03
CA VAL A 72 4.41 -3.50 -11.67
C VAL A 72 3.50 -3.29 -12.89
N ASN A 73 2.69 -2.24 -12.89
CA ASN A 73 1.59 -2.05 -13.84
C ASN A 73 2.02 -1.94 -15.31
N TYR A 74 3.28 -1.60 -15.58
CA TYR A 74 3.83 -1.51 -16.94
C TYR A 74 4.91 -2.55 -17.22
N MET A 75 5.21 -3.44 -16.28
CA MET A 75 6.23 -4.48 -16.47
C MET A 75 5.72 -5.56 -17.42
N SER A 76 6.61 -6.08 -18.26
CA SER A 76 6.29 -7.23 -19.09
C SER A 76 6.29 -8.55 -18.28
N PRO A 77 5.60 -9.61 -18.77
CA PRO A 77 5.62 -10.94 -18.17
C PRO A 77 7.02 -11.46 -17.84
N GLU A 78 7.99 -11.27 -18.75
CA GLU A 78 9.37 -11.71 -18.54
C GLU A 78 10.10 -10.90 -17.46
N GLN A 79 9.77 -9.61 -17.28
CA GLN A 79 10.30 -8.80 -16.17
C GLN A 79 9.75 -9.28 -14.82
N LEU A 80 8.46 -9.63 -14.75
CA LEU A 80 7.84 -10.15 -13.53
C LEU A 80 8.35 -11.53 -13.14
N LEU A 81 8.65 -12.39 -14.13
CA LEU A 81 9.17 -13.73 -13.91
C LEU A 81 10.70 -13.78 -13.73
N GLY A 82 11.39 -12.63 -13.75
CA GLY A 82 12.86 -12.57 -13.66
C GLY A 82 13.58 -13.28 -14.81
N ARG A 83 12.93 -13.39 -15.98
CA ARG A 83 13.50 -14.01 -17.18
C ARG A 83 14.34 -13.00 -17.95
N ARG A 84 15.11 -13.46 -18.94
CA ARG A 84 15.92 -12.59 -19.79
C ARG A 84 15.01 -11.57 -20.51
N VAL A 85 15.25 -10.30 -20.23
CA VAL A 85 14.55 -9.15 -20.81
C VAL A 85 15.23 -8.75 -22.11
N ASP A 86 14.44 -8.50 -23.15
CA ASP A 86 14.92 -7.99 -24.44
C ASP A 86 14.08 -6.81 -24.93
N LEU A 87 14.34 -6.33 -26.15
CA LEU A 87 13.67 -5.15 -26.72
C LEU A 87 12.13 -5.30 -26.78
N ARG A 88 11.61 -6.53 -26.79
CA ARG A 88 10.17 -6.83 -26.85
C ARG A 88 9.48 -6.65 -25.50
N SER A 89 10.25 -6.51 -24.43
CA SER A 89 9.73 -6.08 -23.12
C SER A 89 9.24 -4.64 -23.19
N ASP A 90 10.00 -3.74 -23.81
CA ASP A 90 9.57 -2.35 -24.00
C ASP A 90 8.35 -2.25 -24.94
N VAL A 91 8.19 -3.18 -25.89
CA VAL A 91 6.99 -3.26 -26.75
C VAL A 91 5.74 -3.51 -25.91
N PHE A 92 5.82 -4.43 -24.94
CA PHE A 92 4.71 -4.72 -24.02
C PHE A 92 4.40 -3.50 -23.15
N SER A 93 5.41 -2.93 -22.50
CA SER A 93 5.25 -1.73 -21.65
C SER A 93 4.68 -0.56 -22.44
N PHE A 94 5.10 -0.37 -23.70
CA PHE A 94 4.53 0.65 -24.57
C PHE A 94 3.07 0.35 -24.94
N GLY A 95 2.72 -0.92 -25.15
CA GLY A 95 1.34 -1.35 -25.34
C GLY A 95 0.44 -1.01 -24.16
N VAL A 96 0.93 -1.14 -22.92
CA VAL A 96 0.19 -0.77 -21.71
C VAL A 96 -0.05 0.74 -21.66
N VAL A 97 0.97 1.55 -21.91
CA VAL A 97 0.85 3.02 -21.98
C VAL A 97 -0.14 3.43 -23.07
N LEU A 98 -0.02 2.82 -24.26
CA LEU A 98 -0.89 3.12 -25.39
C LEU A 98 -2.35 2.78 -25.07
N TYR A 99 -2.60 1.63 -24.45
CA TYR A 99 -3.92 1.24 -24.00
C TYR A 99 -4.50 2.27 -23.01
N GLU A 100 -3.73 2.69 -22.01
CA GLU A 100 -4.16 3.68 -21.03
C GLU A 100 -4.47 5.04 -21.67
N MET A 101 -3.69 5.46 -22.66
CA MET A 101 -3.93 6.71 -23.39
C MET A 101 -5.27 6.71 -24.15
N PHE A 102 -5.66 5.59 -24.76
CA PHE A 102 -6.89 5.50 -25.54
C PHE A 102 -8.13 5.11 -24.73
N ALA A 103 -7.97 4.25 -23.73
CA ALA A 103 -9.07 3.73 -22.92
C ALA A 103 -9.28 4.51 -21.61
N GLY A 104 -8.36 5.40 -21.23
CA GLY A 104 -8.42 6.16 -19.97
C GLY A 104 -8.19 5.32 -18.70
N ARG A 105 -7.90 4.03 -18.85
CA ARG A 105 -7.60 3.07 -17.78
C ARG A 105 -6.58 2.04 -18.25
N ARG A 106 -5.84 1.43 -17.33
CA ARG A 106 -4.81 0.42 -17.66
C ARG A 106 -5.44 -0.93 -18.02
N PRO A 107 -4.79 -1.75 -18.88
CA PRO A 107 -5.33 -3.02 -19.34
C PRO A 107 -5.42 -4.09 -18.26
N PHE A 108 -4.48 -4.11 -17.30
CA PHE A 108 -4.36 -5.15 -16.26
C PHE A 108 -4.48 -4.58 -14.85
N ALA A 109 -5.16 -3.43 -14.68
CA ALA A 109 -5.33 -2.83 -13.36
C ALA A 109 -6.29 -3.67 -12.50
N SER A 110 -5.76 -4.18 -11.39
CA SER A 110 -6.52 -4.89 -10.36
C SER A 110 -6.34 -4.22 -8.99
N GLU A 111 -7.17 -4.59 -8.03
CA GLU A 111 -7.19 -3.98 -6.68
C GLU A 111 -5.91 -4.24 -5.87
N ASN A 112 -5.14 -5.28 -6.21
CA ASN A 112 -3.85 -5.56 -5.59
C ASN A 112 -2.76 -5.94 -6.61
N ARG A 113 -1.49 -5.84 -6.18
CA ARG A 113 -0.33 -6.06 -7.07
C ARG A 113 -0.18 -7.53 -7.48
N ILE A 114 -0.58 -8.49 -6.64
CA ILE A 114 -0.50 -9.92 -7.00
C ILE A 114 -1.49 -10.23 -8.11
N ASP A 115 -2.71 -9.69 -8.03
CA ASP A 115 -3.73 -9.82 -9.06
C ASP A 115 -3.34 -9.06 -10.32
N THR A 116 -2.68 -7.91 -10.18
CA THR A 116 -2.12 -7.20 -11.34
C THR A 116 -0.99 -8.01 -12.00
N MET A 117 -0.12 -8.64 -11.22
CA MET A 117 0.90 -9.57 -11.74
C MET A 117 0.24 -10.77 -12.41
N HIS A 118 -0.77 -11.37 -11.77
CA HIS A 118 -1.55 -12.47 -12.32
C HIS A 118 -2.19 -12.06 -13.64
N ALA A 119 -2.84 -10.91 -13.71
CA ALA A 119 -3.47 -10.39 -14.92
C ALA A 119 -2.43 -10.10 -16.03
N ILE A 120 -1.28 -9.51 -15.67
CA ILE A 120 -0.17 -9.33 -16.62
C ILE A 120 0.33 -10.68 -17.14
N LEU A 121 0.37 -11.74 -16.32
CA LEU A 121 0.87 -13.05 -16.70
C LEU A 121 -0.15 -13.91 -17.46
N HIS A 122 -1.44 -13.79 -17.16
CA HIS A 122 -2.46 -14.79 -17.53
C HIS A 122 -3.74 -14.23 -18.15
N GLU A 123 -4.07 -12.94 -17.98
CA GLU A 123 -5.34 -12.38 -18.45
C GLU A 123 -5.16 -11.57 -19.75
N GLU A 124 -6.14 -11.61 -20.63
CA GLU A 124 -6.19 -10.78 -21.84
C GLU A 124 -6.70 -9.37 -21.51
N PRO A 125 -6.20 -8.32 -22.20
CA PRO A 125 -6.66 -6.95 -21.97
C PRO A 125 -8.15 -6.83 -22.36
N PRO A 126 -8.97 -6.10 -21.59
CA PRO A 126 -10.35 -5.85 -21.98
C PRO A 126 -10.44 -5.20 -23.37
N PRO A 127 -11.47 -5.50 -24.18
CA PRO A 127 -11.62 -4.87 -25.48
C PRO A 127 -11.72 -3.34 -25.36
N ALA A 128 -10.82 -2.61 -26.01
CA ALA A 128 -10.80 -1.14 -25.91
C ALA A 128 -12.12 -0.51 -26.37
N HIS A 129 -12.78 -1.09 -27.38
CA HIS A 129 -14.08 -0.64 -27.89
C HIS A 129 -15.22 -0.82 -26.87
N ALA A 130 -15.11 -1.77 -25.94
CA ALA A 130 -16.09 -1.97 -24.87
C ALA A 130 -16.04 -0.85 -23.82
N ILE A 131 -14.92 -0.13 -23.76
CA ILE A 131 -14.70 1.02 -22.86
C ILE A 131 -15.07 2.31 -23.57
N LYS A 132 -14.66 2.45 -24.84
CA LYS A 132 -14.89 3.64 -25.64
C LYS A 132 -15.30 3.22 -27.06
N SER A 133 -16.58 3.39 -27.37
CA SER A 133 -17.22 2.84 -28.58
C SER A 133 -16.81 3.53 -29.89
N ASP A 134 -16.10 4.66 -29.81
CA ASP A 134 -15.58 5.42 -30.95
C ASP A 134 -14.18 4.96 -31.41
N LEU A 135 -13.59 3.96 -30.73
CA LEU A 135 -12.25 3.48 -31.08
C LEU A 135 -12.27 2.52 -32.30
N PRO A 136 -11.34 2.68 -33.27
CA PRO A 136 -11.24 1.79 -34.42
C PRO A 136 -10.86 0.35 -34.03
N LEU A 137 -11.47 -0.66 -34.67
CA LEU A 137 -11.14 -2.08 -34.47
C LEU A 137 -9.67 -2.41 -34.80
N VAL A 138 -9.07 -1.65 -35.71
CA VAL A 138 -7.64 -1.79 -36.06
C VAL A 138 -6.74 -1.48 -34.85
N LEU A 139 -7.11 -0.52 -34.00
CA LEU A 139 -6.37 -0.19 -32.79
C LEU A 139 -6.36 -1.36 -31.80
N GLU A 140 -7.49 -2.05 -31.66
CA GLU A 140 -7.60 -3.22 -30.79
C GLU A 140 -6.67 -4.35 -31.24
N ARG A 141 -6.59 -4.60 -32.55
CA ARG A 141 -5.64 -5.57 -33.11
C ARG A 141 -4.19 -5.19 -32.82
N ILE A 142 -3.84 -3.90 -32.93
CA ILE A 142 -2.49 -3.40 -32.61
C ILE A 142 -2.18 -3.62 -31.12
N LEU A 143 -3.12 -3.29 -30.24
CA LEU A 143 -2.98 -3.44 -28.79
C LEU A 143 -2.85 -4.91 -28.38
N ALA A 144 -3.71 -5.80 -28.90
CA ALA A 144 -3.65 -7.24 -28.64
C ALA A 144 -2.28 -7.82 -29.01
N LYS A 145 -1.75 -7.47 -30.20
CA LYS A 145 -0.42 -7.92 -30.64
C LYS A 145 0.71 -7.32 -29.80
N ALA A 146 0.61 -6.07 -29.33
CA ALA A 146 1.62 -5.47 -28.46
C ALA A 146 1.62 -6.10 -27.05
N LEU A 147 0.44 -6.47 -26.55
CA LEU A 147 0.20 -6.99 -25.19
C LEU A 147 0.22 -8.53 -25.09
N ALA A 148 0.60 -9.23 -26.17
CA ALA A 148 0.70 -10.69 -26.17
C ALA A 148 1.65 -11.17 -25.06
N LYS A 149 1.30 -12.25 -24.35
CA LYS A 149 2.09 -12.69 -23.18
C LYS A 149 3.45 -13.27 -23.58
N THR A 150 3.49 -13.97 -24.71
CA THR A 150 4.72 -14.57 -25.25
C THR A 150 5.49 -13.54 -26.10
N PRO A 151 6.79 -13.27 -25.83
CA PRO A 151 7.55 -12.29 -26.62
C PRO A 151 7.62 -12.58 -28.12
N LYS A 152 7.55 -13.85 -28.55
CA LYS A 152 7.55 -14.24 -29.97
C LYS A 152 6.28 -13.85 -30.71
N GLU A 153 5.17 -13.66 -30.00
CA GLU A 153 3.86 -13.27 -30.57
C GLU A 153 3.71 -11.75 -30.67
N ARG A 154 4.59 -11.00 -29.98
CA ARG A 154 4.64 -9.53 -30.05
C ARG A 154 5.29 -9.05 -31.34
N TYR A 155 5.24 -7.74 -31.58
CA TYR A 155 6.10 -7.10 -32.57
C TYR A 155 7.57 -7.36 -32.24
N GLN A 156 8.32 -7.87 -33.20
CA GLN A 156 9.74 -8.18 -32.99
C GLN A 156 10.59 -6.90 -32.97
N LYS A 157 10.11 -5.84 -33.63
CA LYS A 157 10.69 -4.50 -33.61
C LYS A 157 9.61 -3.46 -33.36
N ILE A 158 9.84 -2.54 -32.43
CA ILE A 158 8.90 -1.43 -32.15
C ILE A 158 8.65 -0.53 -33.39
N LYS A 159 9.57 -0.53 -34.37
CA LYS A 159 9.39 0.15 -35.67
C LYS A 159 8.19 -0.38 -36.46
N GLU A 160 7.87 -1.67 -36.34
CA GLU A 160 6.70 -2.28 -36.99
C GLU A 160 5.40 -1.73 -36.36
N LEU A 161 5.35 -1.69 -35.03
CA LEU A 161 4.25 -1.09 -34.28
C LEU A 161 4.08 0.40 -34.64
N ALA A 162 5.19 1.15 -34.76
CA ALA A 162 5.16 2.54 -35.17
C ALA A 162 4.56 2.74 -36.57
N ALA A 163 4.88 1.84 -37.52
CA ALA A 163 4.33 1.88 -38.87
C ALA A 163 2.82 1.61 -38.89
N GLU A 164 2.33 0.63 -38.12
CA GLU A 164 0.90 0.35 -38.00
C GLU A 164 0.14 1.51 -37.36
N LEU A 165 0.69 2.15 -36.32
CA LEU A 165 0.08 3.35 -35.72
C LEU A 165 0.02 4.54 -36.68
N LYS A 166 1.04 4.70 -37.54
CA LYS A 166 1.06 5.76 -38.55
C LYS A 166 0.03 5.51 -39.65
N ALA A 167 -0.15 4.26 -40.06
CA ALA A 167 -1.20 3.87 -40.99
C ALA A 167 -2.59 4.14 -40.39
N LEU A 168 -2.82 3.74 -39.13
CA LEU A 168 -4.06 4.00 -38.42
C LEU A 168 -4.36 5.51 -38.31
N LYS A 169 -3.36 6.32 -37.94
CA LYS A 169 -3.51 7.78 -37.88
C LYS A 169 -3.95 8.35 -39.23
N ARG A 170 -3.32 7.92 -40.32
CA ARG A 170 -3.68 8.34 -41.69
C ARG A 170 -5.11 7.93 -42.05
N ASP A 171 -5.53 6.71 -41.70
CA ASP A 171 -6.87 6.22 -41.99
C ASP A 171 -7.95 6.95 -41.16
N MET A 172 -7.63 7.35 -39.93
CA MET A 172 -8.49 8.21 -39.11
C MET A 172 -8.60 9.64 -39.67
N GLU A 173 -7.49 10.23 -40.12
CA GLU A 173 -7.48 11.55 -40.77
C GLU A 173 -8.25 11.56 -42.11
N LEU A 174 -8.25 10.44 -42.84
CA LEU A 174 -8.98 10.27 -44.10
C LEU A 174 -10.43 9.79 -43.92
N GLY A 175 -10.90 9.59 -42.68
CA GLY A 175 -12.26 9.11 -42.38
C GLY A 175 -12.56 7.67 -42.84
N ARG A 176 -11.52 6.86 -43.11
CA ARG A 176 -11.64 5.47 -43.60
C ARG A 176 -11.67 4.44 -42.47
N ALA A 177 -11.31 4.84 -41.25
CA ALA A 177 -11.37 3.99 -40.07
C ALA A 177 -12.83 3.84 -39.60
N ALA A 178 -13.51 2.78 -40.04
CA ALA A 178 -14.87 2.49 -39.59
C ALA A 178 -14.89 2.17 -38.08
N PRO A 179 -15.73 2.85 -37.27
CA PRO A 179 -15.95 2.46 -35.88
C PRO A 179 -16.66 1.10 -35.82
N ALA A 180 -16.49 0.38 -34.71
CA ALA A 180 -17.16 -0.91 -34.50
C ALA A 180 -18.69 -0.77 -34.65
N PRO A 181 -19.41 -1.76 -35.22
CA PRO A 181 -20.86 -1.68 -35.38
C PRO A 181 -21.53 -1.50 -34.00
N ALA A 182 -22.25 -0.40 -33.83
CA ALA A 182 -22.96 -0.10 -32.61
C ALA A 182 -24.06 -1.15 -32.36
N LYS A 183 -23.98 -1.86 -31.23
CA LYS A 183 -25.09 -2.72 -30.77
C LYS A 183 -26.35 -1.86 -30.56
N PRO A 184 -27.55 -2.38 -30.86
CA PRO A 184 -28.79 -1.62 -30.72
C PRO A 184 -28.94 -1.11 -29.30
N ARG A 185 -29.27 0.17 -29.21
CA ARG A 185 -29.41 0.93 -27.96
C ARG A 185 -30.68 0.46 -27.26
N LEU A 186 -30.54 -0.49 -26.33
CA LEU A 186 -31.60 -0.80 -25.37
C LEU A 186 -31.81 0.45 -24.51
N VAL A 187 -32.91 1.15 -24.74
CA VAL A 187 -33.33 2.27 -23.90
C VAL A 187 -33.83 1.65 -22.61
N LEU A 188 -33.13 1.90 -21.51
CA LEU A 188 -33.66 1.67 -20.17
C LEU A 188 -34.93 2.51 -20.05
N ARG A 189 -36.09 1.84 -20.12
CA ARG A 189 -37.32 2.35 -19.50
C ARG A 189 -36.88 2.78 -18.12
N HIS A 190 -37.11 4.05 -17.74
CA HIS A 190 -36.84 4.50 -16.37
C HIS A 190 -37.52 3.50 -15.44
N ALA A 191 -36.73 2.55 -14.92
CA ALA A 191 -37.06 1.90 -13.70
C ALA A 191 -37.08 3.07 -12.72
N THR A 192 -38.27 3.43 -12.27
CA THR A 192 -38.44 4.08 -10.99
C THR A 192 -37.38 3.50 -10.06
N THR A 193 -36.36 4.29 -9.74
CA THR A 193 -35.40 3.94 -8.71
C THR A 193 -36.22 3.48 -7.53
N PRO A 194 -36.09 2.23 -7.04
CA PRO A 194 -36.59 1.95 -5.72
C PRO A 194 -35.69 2.77 -4.80
N ALA A 195 -36.22 3.92 -4.39
CA ALA A 195 -35.76 4.64 -3.23
C ALA A 195 -35.94 3.71 -2.02
N ARG A 196 -34.89 2.98 -1.67
CA ARG A 196 -34.50 2.55 -0.33
C ARG A 196 -33.23 1.72 -0.50
N ALA A 197 -32.13 2.16 0.11
CA ALA A 197 -31.10 1.23 0.57
C ALA A 197 -31.84 0.06 1.23
N ARG A 198 -31.48 -1.19 0.88
CA ARG A 198 -31.96 -2.33 1.67
C ARG A 198 -31.55 -2.02 3.10
N ARG A 199 -32.52 -1.64 3.94
CA ARG A 199 -32.27 -1.42 5.36
C ARG A 199 -31.83 -2.77 5.88
N ILE A 200 -30.57 -2.87 6.30
CA ILE A 200 -30.05 -4.14 6.79
C ILE A 200 -30.89 -4.51 8.01
N ASP A 201 -31.45 -5.72 8.00
CA ASP A 201 -32.06 -6.28 9.20
C ASP A 201 -30.95 -6.79 10.12
N TYR A 202 -30.40 -5.88 10.92
CA TYR A 202 -29.28 -6.16 11.79
C TYR A 202 -29.59 -7.25 12.83
N GLU A 203 -30.84 -7.39 13.25
CA GLU A 203 -31.25 -8.39 14.25
C GLU A 203 -31.23 -9.81 13.68
N GLN A 204 -31.54 -9.97 12.39
CA GLN A 204 -31.46 -11.27 11.72
C GLN A 204 -30.04 -11.62 11.27
N GLU A 205 -29.23 -10.61 10.97
CA GLU A 205 -27.88 -10.81 10.41
C GLU A 205 -26.80 -10.99 11.48
N LEU A 206 -27.04 -10.56 12.72
CA LEU A 206 -26.04 -10.52 13.78
C LEU A 206 -26.58 -11.22 15.04
N ASN A 207 -25.71 -11.90 15.77
CA ASN A 207 -26.06 -12.36 17.12
C ASN A 207 -26.19 -11.17 18.08
N GLU A 208 -26.71 -11.41 19.29
CA GLU A 208 -27.00 -10.35 20.27
C GLU A 208 -25.77 -9.47 20.58
N SER A 209 -24.60 -10.09 20.76
CA SER A 209 -23.35 -9.38 21.09
C SER A 209 -22.83 -8.54 19.91
N GLN A 210 -22.86 -9.08 18.69
CA GLN A 210 -22.49 -8.36 17.48
C GLN A 210 -23.48 -7.22 17.19
N TYR A 211 -24.78 -7.46 17.36
CA TYR A 211 -25.84 -6.47 17.22
C TYR A 211 -25.62 -5.30 18.17
N LYS A 212 -25.40 -5.58 19.46
CA LYS A 212 -25.09 -4.56 20.47
C LYS A 212 -23.86 -3.73 20.08
N ALA A 213 -22.78 -4.38 19.64
CA ALA A 213 -21.57 -3.70 19.19
C ALA A 213 -21.77 -2.84 17.93
N VAL A 214 -22.66 -3.22 17.02
CA VAL A 214 -23.00 -2.44 15.82
C VAL A 214 -23.90 -1.26 16.16
N MET A 215 -24.80 -1.41 17.13
CA MET A 215 -25.77 -0.38 17.51
C MET A 215 -25.21 0.70 18.45
N THR A 216 -24.15 0.42 19.23
CA THR A 216 -23.48 1.42 20.08
C THR A 216 -22.70 2.44 19.25
N ALA A 217 -23.34 3.38 18.55
CA ALA A 217 -22.67 4.27 17.60
C ALA A 217 -21.69 5.26 18.26
N ASP A 218 -22.12 5.91 19.35
CA ASP A 218 -21.36 6.96 20.03
C ASP A 218 -20.64 6.45 21.29
N GLY A 219 -19.60 7.19 21.68
CA GLY A 219 -18.75 6.89 22.82
C GLY A 219 -17.69 5.82 22.56
N PRO A 220 -16.83 5.58 23.56
CA PRO A 220 -15.74 4.63 23.44
C PRO A 220 -16.28 3.20 23.59
N LEU A 221 -15.86 2.33 22.69
CA LEU A 221 -16.31 0.95 22.60
C LEU A 221 -15.11 0.01 22.45
N LEU A 222 -14.98 -0.94 23.38
CA LEU A 222 -14.03 -2.04 23.34
C LEU A 222 -14.77 -3.33 23.00
N ILE A 223 -14.46 -3.91 21.85
CA ILE A 223 -15.00 -5.20 21.39
C ILE A 223 -13.93 -6.26 21.63
N VAL A 224 -14.12 -7.07 22.67
CA VAL A 224 -13.24 -8.20 22.99
C VAL A 224 -13.76 -9.42 22.27
N ALA A 225 -12.94 -10.08 21.47
CA ALA A 225 -13.43 -11.12 20.57
C ALA A 225 -12.43 -12.24 20.39
N GLY A 226 -12.87 -13.48 20.60
CA GLY A 226 -12.06 -14.67 20.36
C GLY A 226 -11.81 -14.99 18.87
N ALA A 227 -11.00 -16.02 18.63
CA ALA A 227 -10.76 -16.51 17.28
C ALA A 227 -12.08 -16.90 16.62
N GLY A 228 -12.34 -16.48 15.39
CA GLY A 228 -13.52 -16.91 14.64
C GLY A 228 -14.88 -16.34 15.11
N THR A 229 -14.92 -15.40 16.06
CA THR A 229 -16.18 -14.85 16.61
C THR A 229 -16.77 -13.66 15.82
N GLY A 230 -16.17 -13.36 14.66
CA GLY A 230 -16.72 -12.38 13.73
C GLY A 230 -16.22 -10.93 13.89
N LYS A 231 -15.07 -10.67 14.53
CA LYS A 231 -14.41 -9.34 14.65
C LYS A 231 -14.60 -8.43 13.43
N THR A 232 -14.10 -8.89 12.28
CA THR A 232 -14.17 -8.15 11.01
C THR A 232 -15.61 -7.96 10.54
N ARG A 233 -16.50 -8.95 10.75
CA ARG A 233 -17.93 -8.83 10.41
C ARG A 233 -18.56 -7.71 11.24
N THR A 234 -18.32 -7.67 12.55
CA THR A 234 -18.84 -6.64 13.45
C THR A 234 -18.42 -5.23 13.01
N LEU A 235 -17.12 -5.01 12.73
CA LEU A 235 -16.65 -3.70 12.25
C LEU A 235 -17.24 -3.31 10.89
N VAL A 236 -17.40 -4.26 9.97
CA VAL A 236 -18.02 -4.02 8.66
C VAL A 236 -19.49 -3.59 8.81
N TYR A 237 -20.28 -4.29 9.62
CA TYR A 237 -21.69 -3.92 9.86
C TYR A 237 -21.81 -2.60 10.62
N ARG A 238 -20.89 -2.33 11.56
CA ARG A 238 -20.82 -1.05 12.27
C ARG A 238 -20.56 0.12 11.33
N MET A 239 -19.59 -0.02 10.43
CA MET A 239 -19.30 0.99 9.41
C MET A 239 -20.51 1.23 8.49
N ALA A 240 -21.13 0.16 8.00
CA ALA A 240 -22.35 0.23 7.22
C ALA A 240 -23.46 0.97 7.98
N ARG A 241 -23.62 0.69 9.27
CA ARG A 241 -24.60 1.34 10.14
C ARG A 241 -24.35 2.84 10.29
N LEU A 242 -23.11 3.27 10.53
CA LEU A 242 -22.75 4.68 10.63
C LEU A 242 -23.12 5.43 9.34
N VAL A 243 -22.79 4.87 8.17
CA VAL A 243 -23.12 5.48 6.88
C VAL A 243 -24.64 5.50 6.64
N GLU A 244 -25.36 4.44 7.02
CA GLU A 244 -26.81 4.36 6.92
C GLU A 244 -27.52 5.40 7.80
N THR A 245 -27.02 5.65 9.02
CA THR A 245 -27.57 6.66 9.93
C THR A 245 -27.23 8.10 9.54
N GLY A 246 -26.50 8.30 8.45
CA GLY A 246 -26.22 9.62 7.88
C GLY A 246 -24.86 10.20 8.26
N VAL A 247 -23.97 9.43 8.90
CA VAL A 247 -22.57 9.85 9.10
C VAL A 247 -21.92 10.04 7.74
N ARG A 248 -21.28 11.20 7.53
CA ARG A 248 -20.48 11.44 6.33
C ARG A 248 -19.36 10.41 6.27
N PRO A 249 -19.23 9.61 5.20
CA PRO A 249 -18.21 8.56 5.12
C PRO A 249 -16.81 9.08 5.41
N GLU A 250 -16.47 10.26 4.90
CA GLU A 250 -15.16 10.88 5.04
C GLU A 250 -14.84 11.28 6.49
N SER A 251 -15.87 11.34 7.35
CA SER A 251 -15.74 11.55 8.79
C SER A 251 -15.58 10.28 9.62
N ALA A 252 -15.61 9.11 9.00
CA ALA A 252 -15.23 7.85 9.62
C ALA A 252 -13.82 7.45 9.19
N LEU A 253 -13.03 6.93 10.13
CA LEU A 253 -11.68 6.45 9.94
C LEU A 253 -11.60 4.98 10.37
N LEU A 254 -11.17 4.10 9.47
CA LEU A 254 -10.87 2.69 9.73
C LEU A 254 -9.36 2.47 9.70
N LEU A 255 -8.78 2.12 10.85
CA LEU A 255 -7.38 1.78 11.02
C LEU A 255 -7.23 0.26 11.14
N THR A 256 -6.40 -0.33 10.29
CA THR A 256 -6.09 -1.77 10.33
C THR A 256 -4.58 -1.99 10.22
N PHE A 257 -4.12 -3.22 10.47
CA PHE A 257 -2.69 -3.55 10.35
C PHE A 257 -2.19 -3.54 8.89
N THR A 258 -3.06 -3.83 7.92
CA THR A 258 -2.69 -3.88 6.51
C THR A 258 -3.65 -3.10 5.62
N ARG A 259 -3.12 -2.40 4.62
CA ARG A 259 -3.95 -1.69 3.63
C ARG A 259 -4.97 -2.60 2.94
N ARG A 260 -4.61 -3.88 2.71
CA ARG A 260 -5.52 -4.88 2.12
C ARG A 260 -6.71 -5.19 3.03
N ALA A 261 -6.48 -5.30 4.35
CA ALA A 261 -7.56 -5.52 5.31
C ALA A 261 -8.53 -4.34 5.32
N ALA A 262 -8.02 -3.11 5.38
CA ALA A 262 -8.86 -1.90 5.26
C ALA A 262 -9.68 -1.90 3.97
N ALA A 263 -9.04 -2.07 2.80
CA ALA A 263 -9.73 -2.09 1.51
C ALA A 263 -10.81 -3.18 1.42
N SER A 264 -10.50 -4.40 1.90
CA SER A 264 -11.47 -5.50 1.92
C SER A 264 -12.67 -5.19 2.83
N MET A 265 -12.46 -4.59 4.00
CA MET A 265 -13.54 -4.21 4.91
C MET A 265 -14.43 -3.11 4.32
N LEU A 266 -13.83 -2.10 3.67
CA LEU A 266 -14.58 -1.05 2.97
C LEU A 266 -15.42 -1.62 1.82
N ALA A 267 -14.84 -2.51 1.00
CA ALA A 267 -15.56 -3.15 -0.10
C ALA A 267 -16.72 -4.01 0.39
N ARG A 268 -16.53 -4.75 1.49
CA ARG A 268 -17.58 -5.54 2.12
C ARG A 268 -18.70 -4.67 2.68
N ALA A 269 -18.38 -3.56 3.36
CA ALA A 269 -19.39 -2.62 3.87
C ALA A 269 -20.19 -1.98 2.73
N ALA A 270 -19.52 -1.63 1.63
CA ALA A 270 -20.14 -1.09 0.44
C ALA A 270 -21.11 -2.07 -0.23
N ALA A 271 -20.72 -3.35 -0.33
CA ALA A 271 -21.58 -4.40 -0.88
C ALA A 271 -22.80 -4.72 0.02
N LEU A 272 -22.67 -4.55 1.35
CA LEU A 272 -23.72 -4.85 2.31
C LEU A 272 -24.80 -3.76 2.40
N ALA A 273 -24.40 -2.49 2.45
CA ALA A 273 -25.31 -1.38 2.70
C ALA A 273 -25.36 -0.37 1.55
N ASP A 274 -24.24 0.30 1.32
CA ASP A 274 -24.21 1.53 0.54
C ASP A 274 -22.81 1.77 -0.04
N GLU A 275 -22.72 2.01 -1.36
CA GLU A 275 -21.45 2.30 -2.05
C GLU A 275 -20.67 3.46 -1.42
N ARG A 276 -21.36 4.39 -0.73
CA ARG A 276 -20.74 5.48 0.02
C ARG A 276 -19.75 4.98 1.07
N CYS A 277 -19.85 3.75 1.56
CA CYS A 277 -18.88 3.15 2.49
C CYS A 277 -17.47 3.09 1.90
N GLN A 278 -17.28 3.03 0.57
CA GLN A 278 -15.94 3.08 -0.03
C GLN A 278 -15.23 4.42 0.18
N ARG A 279 -15.97 5.49 0.51
CA ARG A 279 -15.41 6.83 0.79
C ARG A 279 -14.98 7.02 2.24
N VAL A 280 -15.19 6.01 3.10
CA VAL A 280 -14.64 6.00 4.45
C VAL A 280 -13.12 6.02 4.38
N SER A 281 -12.48 6.84 5.21
CA SER A 281 -11.02 6.88 5.26
C SER A 281 -10.51 5.56 5.82
N GLY A 282 -9.96 4.68 4.97
CA GLY A 282 -9.45 3.38 5.39
C GLY A 282 -7.96 3.20 5.12
N GLY A 283 -7.21 2.70 6.09
CA GLY A 283 -5.78 2.45 5.90
C GLY A 283 -5.07 1.89 7.12
N THR A 284 -3.75 1.93 7.08
CA THR A 284 -2.90 1.68 8.26
C THR A 284 -2.62 2.96 9.00
N PHE A 285 -2.21 2.84 10.27
CA PHE A 285 -1.68 3.96 11.05
C PHE A 285 -0.65 4.79 10.27
N HIS A 286 0.27 4.12 9.56
CA HIS A 286 1.33 4.77 8.80
C HIS A 286 0.82 5.49 7.55
N SER A 287 -0.13 4.91 6.81
CA SER A 287 -0.72 5.61 5.66
C SER A 287 -1.52 6.83 6.09
N THR A 288 -2.20 6.75 7.24
CA THR A 288 -2.92 7.88 7.83
C THR A 288 -1.93 8.95 8.29
N ALA A 289 -0.87 8.58 9.01
CA ALA A 289 0.18 9.50 9.43
C ALA A 289 0.85 10.19 8.25
N HIS A 290 1.27 9.43 7.22
CA HIS A 290 1.81 10.02 6.00
C HIS A 290 0.84 11.04 5.37
N SER A 291 -0.45 10.70 5.27
CA SER A 291 -1.45 11.60 4.68
C SER A 291 -1.66 12.87 5.50
N VAL A 292 -1.70 12.75 6.83
CA VAL A 292 -1.83 13.89 7.76
C VAL A 292 -0.59 14.78 7.70
N LEU A 293 0.62 14.21 7.78
CA LEU A 293 1.88 14.95 7.71
C LEU A 293 2.04 15.69 6.37
N ARG A 294 1.55 15.11 5.27
CA ARG A 294 1.52 15.77 3.94
C ARG A 294 0.49 16.89 3.86
N LYS A 295 -0.66 16.72 4.52
CA LYS A 295 -1.76 17.69 4.50
C LYS A 295 -1.48 18.88 5.42
N PHE A 296 -0.78 18.66 6.54
CA PHE A 296 -0.47 19.67 7.56
C PHE A 296 1.03 19.75 7.88
N PRO A 297 1.91 20.01 6.89
CA PRO A 297 3.35 19.94 7.09
C PRO A 297 3.86 21.01 8.07
N GLU A 298 3.26 22.20 8.06
CA GLU A 298 3.64 23.31 8.95
C GLU A 298 3.28 23.02 10.42
N LEU A 299 2.04 22.58 10.67
CA LEU A 299 1.61 22.20 12.02
C LEU A 299 2.38 20.98 12.55
N ALA A 300 2.86 20.11 11.66
CA ALA A 300 3.64 18.94 12.03
C ALA A 300 5.15 19.18 12.09
N GLY A 301 5.64 20.39 11.78
CA GLY A 301 7.06 20.70 11.79
C GLY A 301 7.89 19.86 10.79
N VAL A 302 7.28 19.42 9.68
CA VAL A 302 7.95 18.63 8.64
C VAL A 302 8.04 19.41 7.33
N GLY A 303 9.12 19.20 6.57
CA GLY A 303 9.27 19.82 5.26
C GLY A 303 8.18 19.33 4.28
N ARG A 304 7.57 20.23 3.50
CA ARG A 304 6.47 19.89 2.55
C ARG A 304 6.81 18.72 1.61
N ASN A 305 8.08 18.58 1.24
CA ASN A 305 8.60 17.58 0.32
C ASN A 305 9.41 16.47 1.01
N PHE A 306 9.09 16.12 2.26
CA PHE A 306 9.83 15.09 2.97
C PHE A 306 9.87 13.76 2.20
N THR A 307 10.97 13.02 2.27
CA THR A 307 11.10 11.69 1.64
C THR A 307 10.90 10.61 2.69
N VAL A 308 10.13 9.56 2.35
CA VAL A 308 9.97 8.40 3.22
C VAL A 308 10.96 7.32 2.80
N LEU A 309 11.85 6.94 3.70
CA LEU A 309 12.83 5.87 3.50
C LEU A 309 12.19 4.51 3.75
N ASP A 310 12.41 3.57 2.85
CA ASP A 310 12.07 2.17 3.08
C ASP A 310 13.11 1.48 3.98
N GLY A 311 12.90 0.21 4.32
CA GLY A 311 13.82 -0.54 5.18
C GLY A 311 15.21 -0.73 4.56
N SER A 312 15.30 -0.93 3.24
CA SER A 312 16.59 -1.12 2.56
C SER A 312 17.37 0.20 2.49
N ASP A 313 16.69 1.28 2.15
CA ASP A 313 17.26 2.63 2.09
C ASP A 313 17.72 3.07 3.49
N THR A 314 16.94 2.73 4.52
CA THR A 314 17.32 2.98 5.92
C THR A 314 18.58 2.21 6.31
N GLU A 315 18.66 0.91 5.97
CA GLU A 315 19.86 0.11 6.22
C GLU A 315 21.10 0.66 5.50
N ASP A 316 20.94 1.09 4.25
CA ASP A 316 22.04 1.64 3.45
C ASP A 316 22.49 3.02 3.95
N LEU A 317 21.58 3.86 4.42
CA LEU A 317 21.90 5.13 5.06
C LEU A 317 22.68 4.91 6.37
N ILE A 318 22.22 3.98 7.22
CA ILE A 318 22.93 3.61 8.45
C ILE A 318 24.35 3.11 8.11
N ASP A 319 24.50 2.28 7.07
CA ASP A 319 25.81 1.77 6.68
C ASP A 319 26.73 2.87 6.12
N LEU A 320 26.18 3.84 5.39
CA LEU A 320 26.92 5.00 4.90
C LEU A 320 27.49 5.81 6.07
N LEU A 321 26.65 6.18 7.04
CA LEU A 321 27.06 6.96 8.22
C LEU A 321 28.07 6.19 9.07
N ARG A 322 27.83 4.89 9.29
CA ARG A 322 28.76 4.00 10.00
C ARG A 322 30.16 4.00 9.38
N ARG A 323 30.27 3.98 8.05
CA ARG A 323 31.54 4.04 7.32
C ARG A 323 32.19 5.43 7.40
N GLN A 324 31.39 6.50 7.29
CA GLN A 324 31.89 7.88 7.39
C GLN A 324 32.51 8.16 8.78
N MET A 325 31.88 7.66 9.84
CA MET A 325 32.37 7.74 11.21
C MET A 325 33.54 6.79 11.51
N ARG A 326 33.98 6.00 10.52
CA ARG A 326 35.08 5.02 10.65
C ARG A 326 34.89 4.01 11.78
N LEU A 327 33.63 3.65 12.07
CA LEU A 327 33.25 2.68 13.12
C LEU A 327 33.54 1.22 12.72
N THR A 328 34.51 0.99 11.84
CA THR A 328 34.79 -0.29 11.17
C THR A 328 36.06 -0.97 11.68
N LYS A 329 36.54 -0.68 12.89
CA LYS A 329 37.80 -1.26 13.38
C LYS A 329 37.61 -2.37 14.41
N ASP A 330 38.08 -3.56 14.02
CA ASP A 330 38.58 -4.69 14.83
C ASP A 330 37.73 -5.25 15.98
N ARG A 331 36.45 -4.88 16.11
CA ARG A 331 35.54 -5.46 17.11
C ARG A 331 34.22 -5.92 16.54
N ARG A 332 33.49 -6.68 17.38
CA ARG A 332 32.24 -7.40 17.14
C ARG A 332 31.05 -6.43 16.95
N PHE A 333 31.19 -5.41 16.10
CA PHE A 333 30.18 -4.38 15.87
C PHE A 333 28.99 -4.93 15.07
N PRO A 334 27.74 -4.52 15.38
CA PRO A 334 26.55 -5.03 14.70
C PRO A 334 26.54 -4.73 13.19
N ARG A 335 25.90 -5.63 12.44
CA ARG A 335 25.65 -5.44 10.99
C ARG A 335 24.57 -4.37 10.79
N LYS A 336 24.54 -3.72 9.62
CA LYS A 336 23.59 -2.65 9.28
C LYS A 336 22.12 -3.00 9.60
N ARG A 337 21.69 -4.23 9.28
CA ARG A 337 20.34 -4.73 9.57
C ARG A 337 20.05 -4.84 11.07
N THR A 338 21.05 -5.23 11.86
CA THR A 338 20.94 -5.31 13.32
C THR A 338 20.84 -3.92 13.94
N ILE A 339 21.66 -2.97 13.46
CA ILE A 339 21.59 -1.57 13.90
C ILE A 339 20.21 -0.98 13.57
N CYS A 340 19.73 -1.19 12.34
CA CYS A 340 18.39 -0.77 11.93
C CYS A 340 17.30 -1.34 12.85
N ALA A 341 17.41 -2.62 13.25
CA ALA A 341 16.45 -3.24 14.16
C ALA A 341 16.51 -2.64 15.58
N ILE A 342 17.70 -2.33 16.09
CA ILE A 342 17.89 -1.64 17.38
C ILE A 342 17.23 -0.25 17.34
N PHE A 343 17.52 0.53 16.29
CA PHE A 343 16.97 1.89 16.13
C PHE A 343 15.43 1.88 15.97
N SER A 344 14.90 0.94 15.19
CA SER A 344 13.44 0.76 15.07
C SER A 344 12.81 0.38 16.40
N MET A 345 13.49 -0.43 17.22
CA MET A 345 12.99 -0.87 18.52
C MET A 345 12.91 0.27 19.53
N ILE A 346 13.95 1.10 19.66
CA ILE A 346 13.94 2.25 20.61
C ILE A 346 12.83 3.23 20.27
N VAL A 347 12.57 3.46 18.98
CA VAL A 347 11.48 4.33 18.51
C VAL A 347 10.12 3.70 18.79
N ASN A 348 9.90 2.45 18.39
CA ASN A 348 8.59 1.80 18.51
C ASN A 348 8.20 1.47 19.95
N LYS A 349 9.17 1.17 20.81
CA LYS A 349 8.94 0.88 22.23
C LYS A 349 9.02 2.12 23.11
N VAL A 350 9.51 3.24 22.59
CA VAL A 350 9.73 4.49 23.34
C VAL A 350 10.61 4.22 24.57
N ILE A 351 11.72 3.51 24.37
CA ILE A 351 12.69 3.17 25.42
C ILE A 351 14.08 3.74 25.08
N PRO A 352 14.92 4.08 26.07
CA PRO A 352 16.30 4.48 25.84
C PRO A 352 17.13 3.38 25.16
N LEU A 353 18.19 3.79 24.47
CA LEU A 353 19.10 2.84 23.80
C LEU A 353 19.75 1.89 24.80
N GLU A 354 20.06 2.37 26.00
CA GLU A 354 20.64 1.61 27.09
C GLU A 354 19.76 0.41 27.45
N GLU A 355 18.46 0.66 27.66
CA GLU A 355 17.49 -0.36 28.03
C GLU A 355 17.28 -1.36 26.89
N ALA A 356 17.21 -0.87 25.64
CA ALA A 356 17.07 -1.74 24.47
C ALA A 356 18.27 -2.69 24.30
N LEU A 357 19.49 -2.20 24.53
CA LEU A 357 20.69 -3.03 24.49
C LEU A 357 20.70 -4.06 25.62
N ASP A 358 20.44 -3.64 26.85
CA ASP A 358 20.54 -4.53 28.02
C ASP A 358 19.50 -5.66 27.98
N GLN A 359 18.29 -5.39 27.50
CA GLN A 359 17.21 -6.38 27.44
C GLN A 359 17.25 -7.27 26.19
N PHE A 360 17.54 -6.72 25.00
CA PHE A 360 17.34 -7.43 23.73
C PHE A 360 18.63 -7.70 22.96
N TYR A 361 19.71 -6.94 23.23
CA TYR A 361 20.97 -7.03 22.50
C TYR A 361 22.20 -6.93 23.42
N PRO A 362 22.28 -7.73 24.51
CA PRO A 362 23.33 -7.59 25.52
C PRO A 362 24.74 -7.80 24.96
N GLN A 363 24.86 -8.51 23.84
CA GLN A 363 26.13 -8.70 23.12
C GLN A 363 26.73 -7.41 22.53
N PHE A 364 25.97 -6.30 22.51
CA PHE A 364 26.42 -5.00 21.99
C PHE A 364 26.44 -3.90 23.07
N THR A 365 26.27 -4.25 24.35
CA THR A 365 26.30 -3.27 25.46
C THR A 365 27.63 -2.50 25.52
N ASP A 366 28.76 -3.14 25.20
CA ASP A 366 30.08 -2.49 25.12
C ASP A 366 30.16 -1.41 24.03
N GLU A 367 29.31 -1.48 23.01
CA GLU A 367 29.26 -0.55 21.87
C GLU A 367 28.21 0.56 22.07
N ARG A 368 27.64 0.68 23.27
CA ARG A 368 26.56 1.63 23.60
C ARG A 368 26.87 3.07 23.21
N ALA A 369 28.03 3.59 23.59
CA ALA A 369 28.44 4.97 23.29
C ALA A 369 28.52 5.19 21.76
N THR A 370 29.15 4.25 21.06
CA THR A 370 29.29 4.26 19.61
C THR A 370 27.94 4.21 18.88
N LEU A 371 27.02 3.37 19.36
CA LEU A 371 25.66 3.25 18.81
C LEU A 371 24.83 4.50 19.07
N ALA A 372 25.00 5.15 20.23
CA ALA A 372 24.34 6.42 20.55
C ALA A 372 24.82 7.54 19.63
N GLU A 373 26.13 7.65 19.39
CA GLU A 373 26.70 8.62 18.43
C GLU A 373 26.17 8.37 17.01
N LEU A 374 26.14 7.11 16.56
CA LEU A 374 25.60 6.75 15.25
C LEU A 374 24.10 7.05 15.13
N PHE A 375 23.33 6.81 16.20
CA PHE A 375 21.90 7.13 16.24
C PHE A 375 21.66 8.64 16.12
N ASN A 376 22.41 9.45 16.87
CA ASN A 376 22.31 10.91 16.79
C ASN A 376 22.66 11.43 15.40
N ALA A 377 23.76 10.93 14.81
CA ALA A 377 24.15 11.28 13.45
C ALA A 377 23.07 10.86 12.41
N PHE A 378 22.43 9.71 12.61
CA PHE A 378 21.34 9.22 11.77
C PHE A 378 20.10 10.13 11.86
N GLU A 379 19.67 10.51 13.06
CA GLU A 379 18.55 11.44 13.27
C GLU A 379 18.84 12.84 12.70
N GLU A 380 20.06 13.35 12.87
CA GLU A 380 20.48 14.64 12.32
C GLU A 380 20.54 14.63 10.78
N PHE A 381 21.06 13.54 10.20
CA PHE A 381 21.08 13.38 8.74
C PHE A 381 19.67 13.37 8.17
N LYS A 382 18.76 12.61 8.78
CA LYS A 382 17.34 12.58 8.38
C LYS A 382 16.71 13.97 8.45
N ARG A 383 16.93 14.69 9.57
CA ARG A 383 16.37 16.03 9.78
C ARG A 383 16.87 17.04 8.76
N SER A 384 18.18 17.09 8.53
CA SER A 384 18.81 18.03 7.58
C SER A 384 18.41 17.81 6.13
N HIS A 385 18.04 16.58 5.76
CA HIS A 385 17.62 16.23 4.40
C HIS A 385 16.10 16.05 4.25
N HIS A 386 15.31 16.41 5.28
CA HIS A 386 13.86 16.22 5.31
C HIS A 386 13.44 14.77 4.98
N MET A 387 14.14 13.80 5.57
CA MET A 387 13.83 12.37 5.42
C MET A 387 13.14 11.85 6.67
N LEU A 388 12.21 10.91 6.49
CA LEU A 388 11.53 10.19 7.55
C LEU A 388 11.61 8.69 7.24
N THR A 389 11.91 7.87 8.23
CA THR A 389 11.69 6.43 8.14
C THR A 389 10.21 6.10 8.31
N TYR A 390 9.85 4.85 8.09
CA TYR A 390 8.49 4.38 8.34
C TYR A 390 8.08 4.58 9.81
N ASP A 391 8.97 4.26 10.77
CA ASP A 391 8.71 4.43 12.20
C ASP A 391 8.56 5.92 12.59
N ASP A 392 9.32 6.80 11.94
CA ASP A 392 9.24 8.24 12.19
C ASP A 392 7.88 8.84 11.85
N LEU A 393 7.13 8.25 10.92
CA LEU A 393 5.80 8.77 10.54
C LEU A 393 4.86 8.83 11.75
N LEU A 394 4.85 7.76 12.55
CA LEU A 394 4.01 7.70 13.75
C LEU A 394 4.54 8.61 14.85
N LEU A 395 5.87 8.62 15.05
CA LEU A 395 6.50 9.47 16.05
C LEU A 395 6.23 10.95 15.76
N ARG A 396 6.46 11.40 14.52
CA ARG A 396 6.20 12.78 14.08
C ARG A 396 4.73 13.13 14.16
N LEU A 397 3.82 12.22 13.81
CA LEU A 397 2.39 12.47 13.97
C LEU A 397 2.02 12.67 15.45
N ARG A 398 2.52 11.83 16.36
CA ARG A 398 2.25 11.99 17.80
C ARG A 398 2.78 13.33 18.30
N GLU A 399 4.04 13.66 18.01
CA GLU A 399 4.64 14.94 18.43
C GLU A 399 3.89 16.14 17.87
N ALA A 400 3.44 16.07 16.61
CA ALA A 400 2.64 17.12 15.99
C ALA A 400 1.30 17.31 16.71
N LEU A 401 0.65 16.22 17.11
CA LEU A 401 -0.61 16.27 17.85
C LEU A 401 -0.41 16.81 19.27
N GLU A 402 0.61 16.34 20.00
CA GLU A 402 0.95 16.82 21.34
C GLU A 402 1.32 18.32 21.33
N GLY A 403 2.04 18.77 20.29
CA GLY A 403 2.50 20.15 20.16
C GLY A 403 1.47 21.13 19.57
N SER A 404 0.36 20.64 18.99
CA SER A 404 -0.63 21.50 18.31
C SER A 404 -2.07 21.11 18.65
N ALA A 405 -2.67 21.88 19.57
CA ALA A 405 -4.10 21.78 19.87
C ALA A 405 -4.98 22.03 18.64
N GLU A 406 -4.55 22.90 17.73
CA GLU A 406 -5.22 23.15 16.46
C GLU A 406 -5.25 21.90 15.57
N LEU A 407 -4.12 21.19 15.44
CA LEU A 407 -4.07 19.95 14.67
C LEU A 407 -4.97 18.88 15.29
N CYS A 408 -4.95 18.72 16.61
CA CYS A 408 -5.84 17.81 17.34
C CYS A 408 -7.31 18.12 17.04
N GLN A 409 -7.72 19.38 17.15
CA GLN A 409 -9.09 19.80 16.89
C GLN A 409 -9.48 19.51 15.43
N ARG A 410 -8.65 19.91 14.45
CA ARG A 410 -8.93 19.67 13.03
C ARG A 410 -9.08 18.19 12.70
N LEU A 411 -8.22 17.34 13.26
CA LEU A 411 -8.31 15.89 13.03
C LEU A 411 -9.50 15.27 13.75
N SER A 412 -9.83 15.70 14.96
CA SER A 412 -11.01 15.20 15.68
C SER A 412 -12.31 15.60 15.00
N GLU A 413 -12.41 16.84 14.50
CA GLU A 413 -13.56 17.28 13.70
C GLU A 413 -13.64 16.57 12.35
N GLN A 414 -12.48 16.32 11.72
CA GLN A 414 -12.44 15.57 10.47
C GLN A 414 -12.90 14.12 10.70
N TYR A 415 -12.33 13.43 11.70
CA TYR A 415 -12.55 12.01 11.98
C TYR A 415 -13.42 11.78 13.22
N ARG A 416 -14.70 12.12 13.08
CA ARG A 416 -15.69 12.00 14.15
C ARG A 416 -15.92 10.57 14.66
N TYR A 417 -15.63 9.55 13.86
CA TYR A 417 -15.73 8.14 14.28
C TYR A 417 -14.45 7.39 13.89
N ILE A 418 -13.73 6.86 14.88
CA ILE A 418 -12.51 6.08 14.65
C ILE A 418 -12.78 4.61 14.98
N MET A 419 -12.44 3.71 14.06
CA MET A 419 -12.52 2.27 14.23
C MET A 419 -11.12 1.68 14.09
N VAL A 420 -10.70 0.83 15.03
CA VAL A 420 -9.39 0.17 14.99
C VAL A 420 -9.57 -1.35 15.03
N ASP A 421 -9.02 -2.02 14.02
CA ASP A 421 -8.96 -3.48 13.92
C ASP A 421 -7.64 -4.02 14.48
N GLU A 422 -7.68 -5.26 15.00
CA GLU A 422 -6.54 -5.94 15.62
C GLU A 422 -5.83 -5.10 16.69
N TYR A 423 -6.60 -4.52 17.62
CA TYR A 423 -6.09 -3.57 18.62
C TYR A 423 -5.04 -4.19 19.57
N GLN A 424 -5.05 -5.51 19.77
CA GLN A 424 -4.02 -6.23 20.52
C GLN A 424 -2.61 -6.15 19.89
N ASP A 425 -2.53 -5.82 18.60
CA ASP A 425 -1.28 -5.69 17.86
C ASP A 425 -0.78 -4.24 17.80
N THR A 426 -1.48 -3.32 18.47
CA THR A 426 -1.06 -1.93 18.56
C THR A 426 0.04 -1.73 19.61
N ASN A 427 0.90 -0.74 19.40
CA ASN A 427 1.87 -0.27 20.39
C ASN A 427 1.34 0.96 21.16
N LYS A 428 2.03 1.37 22.21
CA LYS A 428 1.64 2.53 23.04
C LYS A 428 1.54 3.83 22.23
N LEU A 429 2.45 4.01 21.27
CA LEU A 429 2.48 5.16 20.37
C LEU A 429 1.19 5.28 19.55
N GLN A 430 0.70 4.17 18.99
CA GLN A 430 -0.55 4.13 18.23
C GLN A 430 -1.77 4.42 19.09
N ALA A 431 -1.83 3.85 20.31
CA ALA A 431 -2.91 4.13 21.25
C ALA A 431 -2.96 5.63 21.63
N GLN A 432 -1.81 6.26 21.87
CA GLN A 432 -1.71 7.70 22.13
C GLN A 432 -2.19 8.54 20.94
N ILE A 433 -1.81 8.18 19.72
CA ILE A 433 -2.28 8.86 18.51
C ILE A 433 -3.81 8.81 18.42
N VAL A 434 -4.42 7.65 18.66
CA VAL A 434 -5.88 7.51 18.65
C VAL A 434 -6.50 8.45 19.70
N ARG A 435 -5.98 8.44 20.93
CA ARG A 435 -6.50 9.31 22.01
C ARG A 435 -6.41 10.80 21.67
N LEU A 436 -5.32 11.24 21.04
CA LEU A 436 -5.11 12.63 20.62
C LEU A 436 -6.01 13.02 19.43
N MET A 437 -6.26 12.08 18.53
CA MET A 437 -7.19 12.28 17.40
C MET A 437 -8.66 12.36 17.82
N THR A 438 -8.99 11.92 19.04
CA THR A 438 -10.34 11.99 19.63
C THR A 438 -10.37 13.06 20.73
N ALA A 439 -9.87 14.26 20.44
CA ALA A 439 -9.78 15.34 21.42
C ALA A 439 -11.14 15.99 21.74
N THR A 440 -12.06 16.06 20.76
CA THR A 440 -13.37 16.75 20.93
C THR A 440 -14.54 15.78 21.13
N HIS A 441 -14.29 14.47 21.09
CA HIS A 441 -15.26 13.39 21.28
C HIS A 441 -14.55 12.11 21.68
N ASP A 442 -15.26 11.13 22.25
CA ASP A 442 -14.69 9.81 22.56
C ASP A 442 -15.25 8.70 21.64
N ASN A 443 -15.74 9.07 20.46
CA ASN A 443 -16.27 8.12 19.45
C ASN A 443 -15.18 7.25 18.81
N VAL A 444 -14.67 6.30 19.57
CA VAL A 444 -13.67 5.31 19.17
C VAL A 444 -14.20 3.90 19.41
N ALA A 445 -14.10 3.03 18.41
CA ALA A 445 -14.41 1.62 18.55
C ALA A 445 -13.19 0.78 18.22
N VAL A 446 -12.69 0.00 19.17
CA VAL A 446 -11.55 -0.90 18.96
C VAL A 446 -12.02 -2.34 19.06
N VAL A 447 -11.49 -3.21 18.20
CA VAL A 447 -11.72 -4.66 18.29
C VAL A 447 -10.38 -5.36 18.43
N GLY A 448 -10.33 -6.38 19.28
CA GLY A 448 -9.12 -7.18 19.43
C GLY A 448 -9.39 -8.52 20.10
N ASP A 449 -8.35 -9.36 20.05
CA ASP A 449 -8.34 -10.70 20.63
C ASP A 449 -7.23 -10.80 21.67
N GLU A 450 -7.60 -11.03 22.92
CA GLU A 450 -6.66 -11.13 24.04
C GLU A 450 -5.68 -12.30 23.87
N CYS A 451 -6.09 -13.37 23.16
CA CYS A 451 -5.30 -14.60 23.01
C CYS A 451 -4.44 -14.62 21.73
N GLN A 452 -4.53 -13.63 20.84
CA GLN A 452 -3.82 -13.63 19.53
C GLN A 452 -2.73 -12.57 19.39
N SER A 453 -2.24 -11.95 20.47
CA SER A 453 -1.13 -10.99 20.36
C SER A 453 0.18 -11.72 20.02
N ILE A 454 0.54 -11.76 18.74
CA ILE A 454 1.75 -12.44 18.22
C ILE A 454 2.86 -11.47 17.80
N TYR A 455 2.63 -10.16 17.85
CA TYR A 455 3.58 -9.12 17.43
C TYR A 455 4.34 -8.44 18.58
N SER A 456 4.46 -9.09 19.75
CA SER A 456 5.18 -8.56 20.92
C SER A 456 6.64 -8.14 20.62
N PHE A 457 7.29 -8.82 19.66
CA PHE A 457 8.64 -8.48 19.18
C PHE A 457 8.72 -7.11 18.47
N ARG A 458 7.61 -6.55 17.99
CA ARG A 458 7.50 -5.19 17.41
C ARG A 458 7.05 -4.12 18.42
N GLY A 459 6.92 -4.49 19.69
CA GLY A 459 6.42 -3.58 20.73
C GLY A 459 4.89 -3.52 20.82
N ALA A 460 4.17 -4.42 20.15
CA ALA A 460 2.75 -4.62 20.42
C ALA A 460 2.57 -5.08 21.88
N SER A 461 1.56 -4.56 22.54
CA SER A 461 1.27 -4.88 23.93
C SER A 461 -0.21 -5.18 24.08
N PHE A 462 -0.54 -6.44 24.42
CA PHE A 462 -1.91 -6.80 24.78
C PHE A 462 -2.46 -5.95 25.92
N LYS A 463 -1.56 -5.34 26.74
CA LYS A 463 -1.93 -4.39 27.78
C LYS A 463 -2.71 -3.20 27.22
N ASN A 464 -2.55 -2.82 25.95
CA ASN A 464 -3.35 -1.77 25.33
C ASN A 464 -4.86 -2.07 25.40
N MET A 465 -5.26 -3.34 25.26
CA MET A 465 -6.66 -3.74 25.43
C MET A 465 -7.14 -3.53 26.88
N LEU A 466 -6.27 -3.85 27.85
CA LEU A 466 -6.55 -3.70 29.29
C LEU A 466 -6.54 -2.23 29.75
N GLU A 467 -5.67 -1.41 29.17
CA GLU A 467 -5.51 0.01 29.45
C GLU A 467 -6.55 0.87 28.70
N PHE A 468 -7.28 0.31 27.73
CA PHE A 468 -8.27 1.06 26.95
C PHE A 468 -9.37 1.70 27.83
N PRO A 469 -9.98 1.00 28.82
CA PRO A 469 -10.91 1.61 29.76
C PRO A 469 -10.27 2.67 30.67
N GLU A 470 -8.96 2.62 30.90
CA GLU A 470 -8.24 3.66 31.63
C GLU A 470 -8.04 4.92 30.77
N LEU A 471 -7.75 4.74 29.48
CA LEU A 471 -7.65 5.81 28.50
C LEU A 471 -9.00 6.45 28.18
N PHE A 472 -10.08 5.67 28.26
CA PHE A 472 -11.45 6.07 27.99
C PHE A 472 -12.40 5.61 29.12
N PRO A 473 -12.55 6.41 30.20
CA PRO A 473 -13.28 6.00 31.42
C PRO A 473 -14.74 5.60 31.24
N ASN A 474 -15.38 6.02 30.13
CA ASN A 474 -16.77 5.67 29.79
C ASN A 474 -16.86 4.53 28.76
N ALA A 475 -15.80 3.75 28.58
CA ALA A 475 -15.75 2.69 27.58
C ALA A 475 -16.79 1.60 27.84
N GLN A 476 -17.64 1.35 26.86
CA GLN A 476 -18.48 0.17 26.86
C GLN A 476 -17.65 -1.04 26.42
N ILE A 477 -17.76 -2.15 27.14
CA ILE A 477 -17.06 -3.40 26.80
C ILE A 477 -18.09 -4.41 26.33
N ILE A 478 -17.88 -4.97 25.13
CA ILE A 478 -18.74 -6.00 24.55
C ILE A 478 -17.87 -7.20 24.17
N LYS A 479 -18.25 -8.38 24.65
CA LYS A 479 -17.55 -9.64 24.36
C LYS A 479 -18.25 -10.39 23.24
N LEU A 480 -17.49 -10.85 22.24
CA LEU A 480 -17.96 -11.73 21.18
C LEU A 480 -17.50 -13.16 21.49
N GLU A 481 -18.41 -13.99 21.99
CA GLU A 481 -18.10 -15.34 22.51
C GLU A 481 -18.47 -16.47 21.53
N GLU A 482 -19.46 -16.25 20.66
CA GLU A 482 -19.91 -17.26 19.70
C GLU A 482 -18.94 -17.40 18.51
N ASN A 483 -18.45 -18.62 18.27
CA ASN A 483 -17.55 -18.94 17.15
C ASN A 483 -18.34 -19.41 15.91
N PHE A 484 -18.03 -18.83 14.75
CA PHE A 484 -18.69 -19.15 13.47
C PHE A 484 -17.75 -19.81 12.45
N ARG A 485 -16.51 -20.10 12.82
CA ARG A 485 -15.45 -20.60 11.91
C ARG A 485 -15.15 -22.08 12.11
N SER A 486 -15.19 -22.56 13.35
CA SER A 486 -14.70 -23.89 13.73
C SER A 486 -15.83 -24.73 14.34
N ALA A 487 -15.81 -26.04 14.10
CA ALA A 487 -16.74 -26.99 14.74
C ALA A 487 -16.36 -27.24 16.21
N GLN A 488 -17.32 -27.66 17.03
CA GLN A 488 -17.13 -27.86 18.49
C GLN A 488 -15.89 -28.70 18.86
N PRO A 489 -15.57 -29.83 18.20
CA PRO A 489 -14.38 -30.60 18.54
C PRO A 489 -13.04 -29.85 18.36
N ILE A 490 -13.00 -28.86 17.45
CA ILE A 490 -11.81 -28.01 17.26
C ILE A 490 -11.74 -26.94 18.35
N LEU A 491 -12.89 -26.44 18.80
CA LEU A 491 -12.98 -25.46 19.89
C LEU A 491 -12.59 -26.08 21.22
N ASP A 492 -13.03 -27.31 21.50
CA ASP A 492 -12.72 -28.04 22.74
C ASP A 492 -11.21 -28.29 22.93
N VAL A 493 -10.45 -28.37 21.83
CA VAL A 493 -8.98 -28.50 21.85
C VAL A 493 -8.28 -27.15 21.98
N ALA A 494 -8.92 -26.07 21.51
CA ALA A 494 -8.34 -24.73 21.50
C ALA A 494 -8.58 -23.95 22.80
N ASN A 495 -9.69 -24.22 23.49
CA ASN A 495 -10.05 -23.71 24.81
C ASN A 495 -9.34 -24.51 25.91
#